data_AF-A0A0V8DK98-F1
#
_entry.id   AF-A0A0V8DK98-F1
#
_cell.length_a   1.000
_cell.length_b   1.000
_cell.length_c   1.000
_cell.angle_alpha   90.00
_cell.angle_beta   90.00
_cell.angle_gamma   90.00
#
_symmetry.space_group_name_H-M   'P 1'
#
loop_
_entity.id
_entity.type
_entity.pdbx_description
1 polymer ?
#
loop_
_entity_poly.entity_id
_entity_poly.type
_entity_poly.pdbx_seq_one_letter_code
_entity_poly.pdbx_strand_id
1 'polypeptide(L)'
;MGQGNNSATDNSSQVSTKSLASSVKQAPLTFKNQRQMVMDNTDALGRTVDSHIQLKDSQEPKVKREPLTYNPVAWHNYNFYYKKSDGLIGKMWLMARGHLVGYQFSGLNNEARNLVPETAWFNGGNFTGTNDGNTASMLYYENRLDSWLANHPNYYLDYQVTPLLRRK
;
A
#
# COMPACT_ATOMS: atom_id res chain seq x y z
N MET A 1 -37.06 -1.78 -36.15
CA MET A 1 -36.15 -2.86 -35.71
C MET A 1 -34.85 -2.69 -36.45
N GLY A 2 -33.75 -2.50 -35.74
CA GLY A 2 -32.42 -2.23 -36.30
C GLY A 2 -31.52 -1.66 -35.21
N GLN A 3 -31.08 -2.51 -34.29
CA GLN A 3 -30.05 -2.14 -33.31
C GLN A 3 -28.68 -2.28 -33.97
N GLY A 4 -27.96 -1.17 -34.08
CA GLY A 4 -26.55 -1.15 -34.48
C GLY A 4 -25.65 -1.46 -33.29
N ASN A 5 -24.91 -2.55 -33.37
CA ASN A 5 -23.82 -2.88 -32.43
C ASN A 5 -22.55 -2.13 -32.85
N ASN A 6 -22.22 -1.04 -32.17
CA ASN A 6 -20.89 -0.45 -32.20
C ASN A 6 -20.01 -1.16 -31.15
N SER A 7 -19.19 -2.10 -31.60
CA SER A 7 -18.13 -2.69 -30.78
C SER A 7 -16.95 -1.73 -30.76
N ALA A 8 -16.82 -0.95 -29.70
CA ALA A 8 -15.60 -0.19 -29.42
C ALA A 8 -14.51 -1.18 -28.99
N THR A 9 -13.52 -1.37 -29.86
CA THR A 9 -12.31 -2.13 -29.55
C THR A 9 -11.51 -1.38 -28.49
N ASP A 10 -11.43 -1.96 -27.30
CA ASP A 10 -10.68 -1.44 -26.15
C ASP A 10 -9.18 -1.69 -26.37
N ASN A 11 -8.50 -0.69 -26.92
CA ASN A 11 -7.05 -0.72 -27.14
C ASN A 11 -6.33 -0.37 -25.82
N SER A 12 -6.37 -1.28 -24.85
CA SER A 12 -5.49 -1.18 -23.68
C SER A 12 -4.06 -1.50 -24.14
N SER A 13 -3.25 -0.44 -24.23
CA SER A 13 -1.83 -0.54 -24.57
C SER A 13 -1.13 -1.30 -23.44
N GLN A 14 -0.78 -2.57 -23.68
CA GLN A 14 0.05 -3.34 -22.75
C GLN A 14 1.43 -2.68 -22.69
N VAL A 15 1.66 -1.92 -21.61
CA VAL A 15 2.99 -1.41 -21.27
C VAL A 15 3.87 -2.64 -21.00
N SER A 16 4.86 -2.88 -21.87
CA SER A 16 5.84 -3.93 -21.70
C SER A 16 6.71 -3.61 -20.47
N THR A 17 6.34 -4.16 -19.31
CA THR A 17 7.19 -4.11 -18.13
C THR A 17 8.32 -5.11 -18.34
N LYS A 18 9.55 -4.61 -18.50
CA LYS A 18 10.73 -5.42 -18.19
C LYS A 18 10.51 -5.89 -16.75
N SER A 19 10.18 -7.18 -16.55
CA SER A 19 9.59 -7.61 -15.28
C SER A 19 10.54 -7.29 -14.14
N LEU A 20 10.08 -6.46 -13.20
CA LEU A 20 10.75 -6.30 -11.92
C LEU A 20 10.47 -7.59 -11.17
N ALA A 21 11.42 -8.51 -11.17
CA ALA A 21 11.28 -9.78 -10.46
C ALA A 21 11.69 -9.60 -9.00
N SER A 22 10.79 -9.96 -8.08
CA SER A 22 11.13 -10.18 -6.67
C SER A 22 11.56 -11.64 -6.47
N SER A 23 12.56 -11.87 -5.62
CA SER A 23 12.91 -13.22 -5.16
C SER A 23 12.00 -13.71 -4.02
N VAL A 24 11.13 -12.84 -3.50
CA VAL A 24 10.18 -13.16 -2.44
C VAL A 24 9.10 -14.06 -3.01
N LYS A 25 8.91 -15.22 -2.39
CA LYS A 25 7.85 -16.15 -2.75
C LYS A 25 6.53 -15.65 -2.19
N GLN A 26 5.53 -15.52 -3.06
CA GLN A 26 4.16 -15.26 -2.65
C GLN A 26 3.42 -16.57 -2.40
N ALA A 27 3.14 -16.87 -1.15
CA ALA A 27 2.36 -18.04 -0.73
C ALA A 27 1.81 -17.80 0.68
N PRO A 28 0.61 -18.29 1.02
CA PRO A 28 0.04 -18.09 2.36
C PRO A 28 0.95 -18.58 3.48
N LEU A 29 0.92 -17.89 4.63
CA LEU A 29 1.60 -18.37 5.83
C LEU A 29 0.97 -19.69 6.28
N THR A 30 1.80 -20.58 6.84
CA THR A 30 1.29 -21.76 7.55
C THR A 30 0.28 -21.30 8.60
N PHE A 31 -0.96 -21.77 8.49
CA PHE A 31 -2.03 -21.37 9.39
C PHE A 31 -1.76 -21.84 10.81
N LYS A 32 -1.70 -20.90 11.77
CA LYS A 32 -1.46 -21.19 13.21
C LYS A 32 -2.62 -20.84 14.12
N ASN A 33 -3.77 -20.44 13.55
CA ASN A 33 -4.94 -19.96 14.31
C ASN A 33 -4.59 -18.87 15.36
N GLN A 34 -3.64 -18.01 15.01
CA GLN A 34 -3.22 -16.87 15.81
C GLN A 34 -2.68 -15.79 14.88
N ARG A 35 -2.58 -14.56 15.37
CA ARG A 35 -1.96 -13.46 14.63
C ARG A 35 -0.51 -13.81 14.29
N GLN A 36 -0.12 -13.62 13.04
CA GLN A 36 1.25 -13.78 12.56
C GLN A 36 1.67 -12.52 11.82
N MET A 37 2.91 -12.09 12.04
CA MET A 37 3.57 -11.04 11.27
C MET A 37 4.96 -11.55 10.94
N VAL A 38 5.26 -11.70 9.65
CA VAL A 38 6.56 -12.13 9.13
C VAL A 38 7.07 -11.02 8.23
N MET A 39 8.29 -10.59 8.45
CA MET A 39 8.96 -9.57 7.64
C MET A 39 10.36 -10.05 7.34
N ASP A 40 10.77 -9.90 6.09
CA ASP A 40 12.15 -10.12 5.72
C ASP A 40 13.06 -9.06 6.36
N ASN A 41 14.31 -9.43 6.60
CA ASN A 41 15.33 -8.44 6.92
C ASN A 41 15.47 -7.47 5.75
N THR A 42 15.87 -6.23 6.05
CA THR A 42 16.22 -5.28 5.00
C THR A 42 17.35 -5.84 4.15
N ASP A 43 17.37 -5.47 2.87
CA ASP A 43 18.43 -5.92 1.96
C ASP A 43 19.79 -5.27 2.30
N ALA A 44 20.84 -5.63 1.53
CA ALA A 44 22.18 -5.09 1.74
C ALA A 44 22.30 -3.56 1.62
N LEU A 45 21.28 -2.88 1.06
CA LEU A 45 21.20 -1.42 0.97
C LEU A 45 20.28 -0.83 2.05
N GLY A 46 19.79 -1.63 2.98
CA GLY A 46 18.84 -1.25 4.03
C GLY A 46 17.41 -1.08 3.53
N ARG A 47 17.09 -1.51 2.31
CA ARG A 47 15.75 -1.35 1.74
C ARG A 47 14.82 -2.42 2.26
N THR A 48 13.56 -2.04 2.44
CA THR A 48 12.46 -2.93 2.81
C THR A 48 12.20 -3.97 1.72
N VAL A 49 11.97 -5.22 2.12
CA VAL A 49 11.90 -6.37 1.20
C VAL A 49 10.52 -6.98 1.14
N ASP A 50 9.93 -7.35 2.28
CA ASP A 50 8.62 -8.00 2.35
C ASP A 50 7.97 -7.82 3.71
N SER A 51 6.64 -7.78 3.71
CA SER A 51 5.82 -7.70 4.91
C SER A 51 4.56 -8.54 4.73
N HIS A 52 4.37 -9.53 5.61
CA HIS A 52 3.35 -10.56 5.50
C HIS A 52 2.61 -10.73 6.83
N ILE A 53 1.30 -10.53 6.83
CA ILE A 53 0.45 -10.67 8.00
C ILE A 53 -0.61 -11.76 7.79
N GLN A 54 -0.93 -12.48 8.88
CA GLN A 54 -2.13 -13.31 8.97
C GLN A 54 -2.87 -12.94 10.26
N LEU A 55 -4.11 -12.48 10.16
CA LEU A 55 -4.90 -12.01 11.31
C LEU A 55 -6.41 -12.16 11.08
N LYS A 56 -7.19 -12.09 12.16
CA LYS A 56 -8.64 -11.87 12.14
C LYS A 56 -8.99 -10.49 12.71
N ASP A 57 -10.20 -10.01 12.46
CA ASP A 57 -10.73 -8.71 12.90
C ASP A 57 -10.41 -8.39 14.38
N SER A 58 -10.76 -9.30 15.30
CA SER A 58 -10.49 -9.12 16.75
C SER A 58 -9.01 -8.95 17.14
N GLN A 59 -8.06 -9.19 16.22
CA GLN A 59 -6.61 -9.07 16.42
C GLN A 59 -6.01 -7.80 15.82
N GLU A 60 -6.83 -6.92 15.25
CA GLU A 60 -6.39 -5.60 14.82
C GLU A 60 -5.93 -4.73 16.01
N PRO A 61 -5.00 -3.78 15.78
CA PRO A 61 -4.51 -2.89 16.81
C PRO A 61 -5.63 -1.98 17.34
N LYS A 62 -5.72 -1.88 18.67
CA LYS A 62 -6.69 -1.02 19.36
C LYS A 62 -6.10 0.31 19.82
N VAL A 63 -4.79 0.46 19.69
CA VAL A 63 -4.05 1.66 20.11
C VAL A 63 -4.05 2.65 18.95
N LYS A 64 -4.05 3.94 19.29
CA LYS A 64 -3.92 5.00 18.28
C LYS A 64 -2.52 4.95 17.66
N ARG A 65 -2.45 5.15 16.34
CA ARG A 65 -1.17 5.27 15.62
C ARG A 65 -0.35 6.46 16.12
N GLU A 66 0.96 6.26 16.23
CA GLU A 66 1.93 7.30 16.55
C GLU A 66 2.48 7.95 15.26
N PRO A 67 3.05 9.16 15.33
CA PRO A 67 3.70 9.78 14.19
C PRO A 67 4.84 8.93 13.62
N LEU A 68 4.91 8.88 12.29
CA LEU A 68 6.00 8.23 11.56
C LEU A 68 7.21 9.18 11.48
N THR A 69 8.29 8.81 12.16
CA THR A 69 9.55 9.55 12.28
C THR A 69 10.73 8.86 11.58
N TYR A 70 10.65 7.54 11.37
CA TYR A 70 11.68 6.80 10.64
C TYR A 70 11.70 7.21 9.17
N ASN A 71 12.89 7.53 8.65
CA ASN A 71 13.09 7.81 7.24
C ASN A 71 13.58 6.54 6.54
N PRO A 72 12.76 5.91 5.67
CA PRO A 72 13.19 4.72 4.95
C PRO A 72 14.32 5.06 3.97
N VAL A 73 15.03 4.03 3.49
CA VAL A 73 16.11 4.22 2.53
C VAL A 73 15.60 4.97 1.29
N ALA A 74 16.42 5.91 0.81
CA ALA A 74 16.09 6.85 -0.26
C ALA A 74 14.95 7.84 0.07
N TRP A 75 14.59 8.03 1.34
CA TRP A 75 13.67 9.07 1.77
C TRP A 75 14.16 10.46 1.36
N HIS A 76 13.38 11.10 0.49
CA HIS A 76 13.50 12.51 0.17
C HIS A 76 12.11 13.01 -0.17
N ASN A 77 11.64 14.07 0.50
CA ASN A 77 10.31 14.60 0.28
C ASN A 77 10.36 15.92 -0.49
N TYR A 78 9.47 16.06 -1.46
CA TYR A 78 9.38 17.23 -2.32
C TYR A 78 8.06 17.94 -2.08
N ASN A 79 8.08 19.25 -2.22
CA ASN A 79 6.85 20.02 -2.27
C ASN A 79 6.33 20.03 -3.70
N PHE A 80 5.07 19.61 -3.85
CA PHE A 80 4.32 19.72 -5.08
C PHE A 80 3.40 20.94 -4.98
N TYR A 81 3.47 21.81 -5.98
CA TYR A 81 2.70 23.05 -6.04
C TYR A 81 1.63 22.92 -7.11
N TYR A 82 0.43 23.40 -6.83
CA TYR A 82 -0.70 23.31 -7.75
C TYR A 82 -1.58 24.54 -7.66
N LYS A 83 -2.27 24.87 -8.75
CA LYS A 83 -3.25 25.97 -8.77
C LYS A 83 -4.60 25.43 -8.27
N LYS A 84 -5.13 26.04 -7.23
CA LYS A 84 -6.48 25.76 -6.69
C LYS A 84 -7.54 26.37 -7.60
N SER A 85 -8.80 25.99 -7.39
CA SER A 85 -9.96 26.51 -8.14
C SER A 85 -10.17 28.01 -7.95
N ASP A 86 -9.80 28.56 -6.79
CA ASP A 86 -9.81 30.00 -6.48
C ASP A 86 -8.64 30.78 -7.11
N GLY A 87 -7.76 30.10 -7.84
CA GLY A 87 -6.60 30.68 -8.50
C GLY A 87 -5.35 30.81 -7.63
N LEU A 88 -5.43 30.52 -6.32
CA LEU A 88 -4.29 30.54 -5.40
C LEU A 88 -3.37 29.32 -5.60
N ILE A 89 -2.09 29.46 -5.23
CA ILE A 89 -1.14 28.35 -5.27
C ILE A 89 -1.22 27.56 -3.95
N GLY A 90 -1.61 26.30 -4.05
CA GLY A 90 -1.50 25.31 -3.00
C GLY A 90 -0.12 24.65 -2.97
N LYS A 91 0.19 24.03 -1.83
CA LYS A 91 1.42 23.29 -1.58
C LYS A 91 1.06 22.01 -0.84
N MET A 92 1.64 20.89 -1.26
CA MET A 92 1.47 19.58 -0.62
C MET A 92 2.78 18.79 -0.69
N TRP A 93 2.92 17.79 0.18
CA TRP A 93 4.05 16.87 0.12
C TRP A 93 3.81 15.80 -0.95
N LEU A 94 4.80 15.55 -1.80
CA LEU A 94 4.72 14.52 -2.84
C LEU A 94 4.85 13.12 -2.23
N MET A 95 5.76 12.96 -1.25
CA MET A 95 6.11 11.67 -0.68
C MET A 95 5.52 11.49 0.71
N ALA A 96 5.19 10.25 1.03
CA ALA A 96 4.74 9.79 2.34
C ALA A 96 5.63 8.63 2.80
N ARG A 97 5.75 8.49 4.13
CA ARG A 97 6.31 7.28 4.75
C ARG A 97 5.22 6.22 4.68
N GLY A 98 5.32 5.37 3.67
CA GLY A 98 4.33 4.37 3.34
C GLY A 98 4.53 3.08 4.07
N HIS A 99 3.45 2.49 4.58
CA HIS A 99 3.49 1.14 5.12
C HIS A 99 3.43 0.12 3.98
N LEU A 100 4.16 -0.99 4.08
CA LEU A 100 3.85 -2.15 3.25
C LEU A 100 2.51 -2.74 3.70
N VAL A 101 2.40 -3.18 4.95
CA VAL A 101 1.14 -3.59 5.58
C VAL A 101 0.67 -2.47 6.50
N GLY A 102 -0.48 -1.88 6.19
CA GLY A 102 -1.06 -0.72 6.85
C GLY A 102 -1.20 -0.88 8.36
N TYR A 103 -1.22 0.26 9.06
CA TYR A 103 -1.27 0.28 10.52
C TYR A 103 -2.48 -0.46 11.08
N GLN A 104 -3.65 -0.35 10.44
CA GLN A 104 -4.88 -1.02 10.88
C GLN A 104 -4.75 -2.54 10.97
N PHE A 105 -3.81 -3.15 10.24
CA PHE A 105 -3.49 -4.57 10.37
C PHE A 105 -2.23 -4.81 11.21
N SER A 106 -1.15 -4.08 10.90
CA SER A 106 0.18 -4.36 11.45
C SER A 106 0.39 -3.81 12.85
N GLY A 107 -0.23 -2.69 13.21
CA GLY A 107 0.02 -1.94 14.43
C GLY A 107 1.43 -1.33 14.51
N LEU A 108 2.19 -1.35 13.42
CA LEU A 108 3.58 -0.91 13.38
C LEU A 108 3.65 0.57 13.05
N ASN A 109 4.44 1.33 13.84
CA ASN A 109 4.72 2.73 13.54
C ASN A 109 6.01 2.85 12.74
N ASN A 110 7.16 2.79 13.41
CA ASN A 110 8.47 3.12 12.85
C ASN A 110 9.34 1.87 12.57
N GLU A 111 8.72 0.77 12.15
CA GLU A 111 9.42 -0.47 11.80
C GLU A 111 10.03 -0.35 10.39
N ALA A 112 11.36 -0.39 10.31
CA ALA A 112 12.10 -0.23 9.07
C ALA A 112 11.71 -1.24 8.01
N ARG A 113 11.40 -2.48 8.39
CA ARG A 113 10.99 -3.57 7.48
C ARG A 113 9.54 -3.45 6.98
N ASN A 114 8.80 -2.44 7.41
CA ASN A 114 7.43 -2.19 6.97
C ASN A 114 7.24 -0.77 6.44
N LEU A 115 8.31 -0.02 6.16
CA LEU A 115 8.23 1.36 5.68
C LEU A 115 9.01 1.58 4.38
N VAL A 116 8.41 2.28 3.42
CA VAL A 116 9.03 2.68 2.15
C VAL A 116 8.71 4.14 1.83
N PRO A 117 9.55 4.84 1.04
CA PRO A 117 9.14 6.09 0.43
C PRO A 117 8.14 5.79 -0.70
N GLU A 118 6.93 6.33 -0.59
CA GLU A 118 5.93 6.22 -1.66
C GLU A 118 5.26 7.57 -1.92
N THR A 119 4.59 7.71 -3.06
CA THR A 119 3.85 8.96 -3.33
C THR A 119 2.62 9.02 -2.44
N ALA A 120 2.23 10.23 -2.01
CA ALA A 120 0.97 10.43 -1.27
C ALA A 120 -0.24 9.91 -2.06
N TRP A 121 -0.18 10.00 -3.40
CA TRP A 121 -1.17 9.42 -4.31
C TRP A 121 -1.29 7.90 -4.18
N PHE A 122 -0.15 7.18 -4.19
CA PHE A 122 -0.16 5.72 -4.04
C PHE A 122 -0.52 5.30 -2.62
N ASN A 123 -0.05 6.02 -1.59
CA ASN A 123 -0.37 5.73 -0.18
C ASN A 123 -1.88 5.89 0.09
N GLY A 124 -2.34 7.13 0.06
CA GLY A 124 -3.64 7.54 0.57
C GLY A 124 -4.67 7.84 -0.52
N GLY A 125 -4.34 7.67 -1.80
CA GLY A 125 -5.25 7.94 -2.91
C GLY A 125 -5.45 9.41 -3.24
N ASN A 126 -4.79 10.31 -2.51
CA ASN A 126 -4.82 11.74 -2.75
C ASN A 126 -3.53 12.40 -2.25
N PHE A 127 -3.17 13.55 -2.82
CA PHE A 127 -2.01 14.31 -2.36
C PHE A 127 -2.31 15.14 -1.09
N THR A 128 -3.59 15.40 -0.80
CA THR A 128 -4.07 16.04 0.43
C THR A 128 -5.22 15.24 1.01
N GLY A 129 -5.11 14.83 2.28
CA GLY A 129 -6.09 13.92 2.88
C GLY A 129 -6.00 12.53 2.26
N THR A 130 -7.12 11.83 2.24
CA THR A 130 -7.23 10.45 1.75
C THR A 130 -8.41 10.30 0.78
N ASN A 131 -8.34 9.32 -0.12
CA ASN A 131 -9.41 8.95 -1.05
C ASN A 131 -9.37 7.44 -1.31
N ASP A 132 -10.23 6.69 -0.64
CA ASP A 132 -10.34 5.22 -0.74
C ASP A 132 -11.15 4.74 -1.96
N GLY A 133 -11.65 5.67 -2.78
CA GLY A 133 -12.19 5.41 -4.10
C GLY A 133 -11.12 5.33 -5.20
N ASN A 134 -9.88 5.72 -4.91
CA ASN A 134 -8.79 5.71 -5.87
C ASN A 134 -8.17 4.31 -6.01
N THR A 135 -8.52 3.59 -7.08
CA THR A 135 -8.01 2.24 -7.38
C THR A 135 -6.50 2.15 -7.60
N ALA A 136 -5.82 3.28 -7.79
CA ALA A 136 -4.36 3.33 -7.89
C ALA A 136 -3.66 3.45 -6.51
N SER A 137 -4.40 3.38 -5.40
CA SER A 137 -3.88 3.56 -4.04
C SER A 137 -3.91 2.28 -3.22
N MET A 138 -2.97 2.15 -2.29
CA MET A 138 -2.98 1.08 -1.28
C MET A 138 -4.21 1.16 -0.38
N LEU A 139 -4.57 2.37 0.06
CA LEU A 139 -5.74 2.61 0.90
C LEU A 139 -7.03 2.01 0.33
N TYR A 140 -7.24 2.09 -0.99
CA TYR A 140 -8.41 1.47 -1.64
C TYR A 140 -8.52 -0.03 -1.34
N TYR A 141 -7.40 -0.75 -1.43
CA TYR A 141 -7.38 -2.20 -1.22
C TYR A 141 -7.44 -2.53 0.27
N GLU A 142 -6.68 -1.84 1.10
CA GLU A 142 -6.66 -2.10 2.55
C GLU A 142 -8.03 -1.85 3.20
N ASN A 143 -8.74 -0.77 2.86
CA ASN A 143 -10.09 -0.52 3.39
C ASN A 143 -11.10 -1.61 2.99
N ARG A 144 -10.91 -2.27 1.84
CA ARG A 144 -11.78 -3.37 1.41
C ARG A 144 -11.46 -4.67 2.12
N LEU A 145 -10.18 -4.93 2.39
CA LEU A 145 -9.76 -6.08 3.19
C LEU A 145 -10.22 -5.95 4.65
N ASP A 146 -10.14 -4.75 5.21
CA ASP A 146 -10.64 -4.40 6.55
C ASP A 146 -12.15 -4.59 6.66
N SER A 147 -12.90 -4.03 5.70
CA SER A 147 -14.34 -4.26 5.62
C SER A 147 -14.69 -5.74 5.48
N TRP A 148 -13.90 -6.51 4.71
CA TRP A 148 -14.10 -7.95 4.61
C TRP A 148 -13.85 -8.67 5.95
N LEU A 149 -12.78 -8.31 6.67
CA LEU A 149 -12.49 -8.86 8.01
C LEU A 149 -13.63 -8.58 9.00
N ALA A 150 -14.10 -7.34 9.05
CA ALA A 150 -15.19 -6.93 9.94
C ALA A 150 -16.50 -7.71 9.67
N ASN A 151 -16.77 -8.02 8.39
CA ASN A 151 -17.94 -8.81 7.99
C ASN A 151 -17.75 -10.33 8.13
N HIS A 152 -16.51 -10.79 8.37
CA HIS A 152 -16.17 -12.21 8.55
C HIS A 152 -15.30 -12.39 9.81
N PRO A 153 -15.78 -12.08 11.01
CA PRO A 153 -14.96 -11.93 12.22
C PRO A 153 -14.27 -13.23 12.69
N ASN A 154 -14.72 -14.39 12.18
CA ASN A 154 -14.15 -15.70 12.46
C ASN A 154 -13.16 -16.18 11.40
N TYR A 155 -12.99 -15.45 10.29
CA TYR A 155 -12.06 -15.78 9.23
C TYR A 155 -10.74 -15.05 9.42
N TYR A 156 -9.70 -15.57 8.78
CA TYR A 156 -8.38 -14.96 8.75
C TYR A 156 -8.13 -14.36 7.37
N LEU A 157 -7.62 -13.14 7.36
CA LEU A 157 -6.94 -12.55 6.21
C LEU A 157 -5.48 -12.99 6.25
N ASP A 158 -4.98 -13.45 5.11
CA ASP A 158 -3.55 -13.65 4.84
C ASP A 158 -3.15 -12.63 3.75
N TYR A 159 -2.29 -11.67 4.11
CA TYR A 159 -2.00 -10.49 3.29
C TYR A 159 -0.49 -10.21 3.26
N GLN A 160 0.09 -10.24 2.06
CA GLN A 160 1.51 -10.02 1.81
C GLN A 160 1.71 -8.84 0.86
N VAL A 161 2.65 -7.97 1.19
CA VAL A 161 3.02 -6.81 0.37
C VAL A 161 4.52 -6.82 0.13
N THR A 162 4.87 -6.83 -1.16
CA THR A 162 6.25 -6.93 -1.63
C THR A 162 6.58 -5.77 -2.57
N PRO A 163 7.43 -4.80 -2.19
CA PRO A 163 7.89 -3.76 -3.10
C PRO A 163 8.75 -4.34 -4.23
N LEU A 164 8.51 -3.89 -5.46
CA LEU A 164 9.31 -4.26 -6.62
C LEU A 164 10.43 -3.25 -6.84
N LEU A 165 11.67 -3.68 -6.58
CA LEU A 165 12.86 -2.83 -6.62
C LEU A 165 13.69 -3.09 -7.87
N ARG A 166 14.14 -2.02 -8.53
CA ARG A 166 15.17 -2.12 -9.58
C ARG A 166 16.55 -2.04 -8.95
N ARG A 167 17.45 -2.95 -9.31
CA ARG A 167 18.89 -2.80 -9.00
C ARG A 167 19.45 -1.65 -9.84
N LYS A 168 20.26 -0.79 -9.22
CA LYS A 168 21.09 0.18 -9.95
C LYS A 168 22.35 -0.51 -10.43
#